data_AF-A0A925GHF3-F1
#
_entry.id   AF-A0A925GHF3-F1
#
_cell.length_a   1.000
_cell.length_b   1.000
_cell.length_c   1.000
_cell.angle_alpha   90.00
_cell.angle_beta   90.00
_cell.angle_gamma   90.00
#
_symmetry.space_group_name_H-M   'P 1'
#
loop_
_entity.id
_entity.type
_entity.pdbx_description
1 polymer ?
#
loop_
_entity_poly.entity_id
_entity_poly.type
_entity_poly.pdbx_seq_one_letter_code
_entity_poly.pdbx_strand_id
1 'polypeptide(L)'
;YLILAMGARTGYFGKDEWRKHTEGLKSIVDALEIRKRLLFSFEQAEVHPELATKLLNYIIIGGGPTGVELSGSIAELSRQIISTEFRFVHPDSIKVTLIEAGPELLPSFSADLSAYTKEQLEKRRVKVMTGTRVQNIDERGVHLPDGTLLESNLIIWAAGVEANPFTEKLGVPVDKGKRVIVTPFCSLEQHPEIFVVGDMAMFKDEEGKPLPGVSPVAMQQGRHVARTIRDELKGKPRQIFHYFDKGNMATIGRATAIAEVGKLKFRGLIGWLAWLFVHLIYQVGFKNQLSTLIIWMWSYITPRAGARVIQEPARSEPKTAPVTATAPSAATTVTV
;
A
#
# COMPACT_ATOMS: atom_id res chain seq x y z
N TYR A 1 16.47 26.86 -1.75
CA TYR A 1 15.17 26.14 -1.74
C TYR A 1 15.37 24.72 -1.24
N LEU A 2 14.43 24.22 -0.44
CA LEU A 2 14.36 22.83 0.01
C LEU A 2 12.97 22.28 -0.33
N ILE A 3 12.87 21.05 -0.84
CA ILE A 3 11.60 20.38 -1.11
C ILE A 3 11.53 19.09 -0.30
N LEU A 4 10.59 19.01 0.63
CA LEU A 4 10.33 17.83 1.45
C LEU A 4 9.24 16.97 0.80
N ALA A 5 9.62 15.76 0.37
CA ALA A 5 8.76 14.84 -0.38
C ALA A 5 8.99 13.36 -0.01
N MET A 6 9.28 13.07 1.27
CA MET A 6 9.58 11.72 1.79
C MET A 6 8.34 10.84 2.04
N GLY A 7 7.18 11.23 1.52
CA GLY A 7 5.94 10.46 1.56
C GLY A 7 5.44 10.16 2.97
N ALA A 8 4.80 9.01 3.11
CA ALA A 8 4.17 8.55 4.34
C ALA A 8 4.56 7.11 4.66
N ARG A 9 4.34 6.72 5.92
CA ARG A 9 4.44 5.34 6.39
C ARG A 9 3.05 4.72 6.60
N THR A 10 3.03 3.42 6.80
CA THR A 10 1.85 2.71 7.28
C THR A 10 1.55 3.16 8.71
N GLY A 11 0.31 3.60 8.96
CA GLY A 11 -0.18 3.93 10.29
C GLY A 11 -1.04 2.79 10.85
N TYR A 12 -0.88 2.50 12.14
CA TYR A 12 -1.65 1.47 12.85
C TYR A 12 -2.68 2.06 13.83
N PHE A 13 -3.07 3.32 13.65
CA PHE A 13 -4.06 4.00 14.50
C PHE A 13 -3.72 3.95 16.01
N GLY A 14 -2.42 4.03 16.35
CA GLY A 14 -1.92 3.92 17.72
C GLY A 14 -1.69 2.49 18.22
N LYS A 15 -1.82 1.47 17.34
CA LYS A 15 -1.58 0.06 17.60
C LYS A 15 -0.30 -0.46 16.92
N ASP A 16 0.80 0.24 17.14
CA ASP A 16 2.08 -0.07 16.47
C ASP A 16 2.58 -1.50 16.74
N GLU A 17 2.13 -2.13 17.83
CA GLU A 17 2.40 -3.53 18.14
C GLU A 17 1.85 -4.51 17.10
N TRP A 18 0.81 -4.14 16.34
CA TRP A 18 0.24 -5.01 15.29
C TRP A 18 1.18 -5.21 14.11
N ARG A 19 2.12 -4.28 13.91
CA ARG A 19 3.10 -4.35 12.83
C ARG A 19 3.91 -5.64 12.81
N LYS A 20 4.16 -6.26 13.97
CA LYS A 20 4.91 -7.52 14.06
C LYS A 20 4.14 -8.74 13.55
N HIS A 21 2.83 -8.60 13.33
CA HIS A 21 1.92 -9.66 12.93
C HIS A 21 1.31 -9.43 11.53
N THR A 22 1.66 -8.32 10.86
CA THR A 22 1.06 -7.93 9.59
C THR A 22 2.10 -7.51 8.57
N GLU A 23 1.84 -7.82 7.30
CA GLU A 23 2.60 -7.29 6.17
C GLU A 23 1.95 -6.01 5.63
N GLY A 24 2.75 -5.00 5.33
CA GLY A 24 2.30 -3.81 4.61
C GLY A 24 2.40 -3.97 3.09
N LEU A 25 1.98 -2.97 2.33
CA LEU A 25 2.31 -2.86 0.90
C LEU A 25 2.65 -1.40 0.55
N LYS A 26 3.89 -1.01 0.85
CA LYS A 26 4.45 0.33 0.56
C LYS A 26 5.70 0.27 -0.30
N SER A 27 6.38 -0.86 -0.35
CA SER A 27 7.61 -1.05 -1.12
C SER A 27 7.56 -2.31 -1.99
N ILE A 28 8.50 -2.40 -2.95
CA ILE A 28 8.71 -3.62 -3.74
C ILE A 28 9.12 -4.79 -2.83
N VAL A 29 9.88 -4.52 -1.77
CA VAL A 29 10.29 -5.53 -0.79
C VAL A 29 9.06 -6.13 -0.10
N ASP A 30 8.09 -5.29 0.28
CA ASP A 30 6.84 -5.75 0.89
C ASP A 30 6.05 -6.65 -0.07
N ALA A 31 5.97 -6.26 -1.35
CA ALA A 31 5.29 -7.04 -2.38
C ALA A 31 5.95 -8.41 -2.59
N LEU A 32 7.29 -8.46 -2.57
CA LEU A 32 8.05 -9.71 -2.69
C LEU A 32 7.87 -10.61 -1.46
N GLU A 33 7.82 -10.03 -0.25
CA GLU A 33 7.58 -10.79 0.98
C GLU A 33 6.16 -11.36 1.02
N ILE A 34 5.13 -10.58 0.64
CA ILE A 34 3.75 -11.09 0.50
C ILE A 34 3.71 -12.25 -0.50
N ARG A 35 4.33 -12.07 -1.68
CA ARG A 35 4.40 -13.14 -2.70
C ARG A 35 5.09 -14.39 -2.16
N LYS A 36 6.22 -14.23 -1.48
CA LYS A 36 6.97 -15.33 -0.87
C LYS A 36 6.10 -16.09 0.13
N ARG A 37 5.41 -15.39 1.04
CA ARG A 37 4.55 -16.01 2.05
C ARG A 37 3.38 -16.77 1.44
N LEU A 38 2.76 -16.22 0.38
CA LEU A 38 1.70 -16.92 -0.36
C LEU A 38 2.19 -18.21 -1.01
N LEU A 39 3.38 -18.19 -1.62
CA LEU A 39 3.92 -19.40 -2.26
C LEU A 39 4.31 -20.46 -1.22
N PHE A 40 4.98 -20.05 -0.14
CA PHE A 40 5.31 -20.95 0.95
C PHE A 40 4.07 -21.54 1.61
N SER A 41 2.98 -20.78 1.79
CA SER A 41 1.76 -21.35 2.38
C SER A 41 1.12 -22.41 1.49
N PHE A 42 1.22 -22.28 0.16
CA PHE A 42 0.77 -23.34 -0.75
C PHE A 42 1.60 -24.61 -0.59
N GLU A 43 2.94 -24.48 -0.60
CA GLU A 43 3.86 -25.61 -0.42
C GLU A 43 3.66 -26.31 0.92
N GLN A 44 3.54 -25.53 2.00
CA GLN A 44 3.31 -26.08 3.33
C GLN A 44 1.94 -26.75 3.45
N ALA A 45 0.90 -26.20 2.82
CA ALA A 45 -0.43 -26.82 2.83
C ALA A 45 -0.48 -28.13 2.02
N GLU A 46 0.36 -28.28 1.00
CA GLU A 46 0.50 -29.53 0.24
C GLU A 46 1.21 -30.62 1.05
N VAL A 47 2.22 -30.26 1.83
CA VAL A 47 2.96 -31.18 2.72
C VAL A 47 2.15 -31.51 3.98
N HIS A 48 1.39 -30.54 4.50
CA HIS A 48 0.59 -30.62 5.71
C HIS A 48 -0.88 -30.28 5.46
N PRO A 49 -1.66 -31.15 4.77
CA PRO A 49 -3.06 -30.88 4.44
C PRO A 49 -3.94 -30.58 5.67
N GLU A 50 -3.59 -31.11 6.84
CA GLU A 50 -4.27 -30.85 8.11
C GLU A 50 -4.18 -29.38 8.55
N LEU A 51 -3.13 -28.67 8.14
CA LEU A 51 -2.92 -27.24 8.43
C LEU A 51 -3.45 -26.31 7.33
N ALA A 52 -3.93 -26.87 6.22
CA ALA A 52 -4.34 -26.10 5.04
C ALA A 52 -5.37 -25.00 5.36
N THR A 53 -6.31 -25.27 6.28
CA THR A 53 -7.33 -24.28 6.67
C THR A 53 -6.71 -22.98 7.21
N LYS A 54 -5.61 -23.08 7.98
CA LYS A 54 -4.91 -21.91 8.54
C LYS A 54 -3.92 -21.32 7.54
N LEU A 55 -3.17 -22.17 6.85
CA LEU A 55 -2.13 -21.74 5.90
C LEU A 55 -2.72 -21.01 4.69
N LEU A 56 -3.93 -21.39 4.26
CA LEU A 56 -4.60 -20.86 3.07
C LEU A 56 -5.71 -19.86 3.39
N ASN A 57 -5.74 -19.35 4.63
CA ASN A 57 -6.61 -18.26 5.02
C ASN A 57 -5.82 -16.95 5.07
N TYR A 58 -6.19 -15.99 4.21
CA TYR A 58 -5.52 -14.71 4.05
C TYR A 58 -6.46 -13.59 4.47
N ILE A 59 -5.99 -12.70 5.34
CA ILE A 59 -6.79 -11.59 5.85
C ILE A 59 -6.19 -10.28 5.39
N ILE A 60 -7.00 -9.45 4.73
CA ILE A 60 -6.64 -8.11 4.29
C ILE A 60 -7.46 -7.13 5.11
N ILE A 61 -6.81 -6.15 5.73
CA ILE A 61 -7.46 -5.13 6.56
C ILE A 61 -7.34 -3.77 5.85
N GLY A 62 -8.48 -3.15 5.55
CA GLY A 62 -8.60 -1.86 4.87
C GLY A 62 -9.28 -1.99 3.50
N GLY A 63 -10.50 -1.50 3.38
CA GLY A 63 -11.33 -1.49 2.18
C GLY A 63 -11.07 -0.35 1.20
N GLY A 64 -9.90 0.30 1.29
CA GLY A 64 -9.43 1.26 0.29
C GLY A 64 -8.92 0.59 -0.99
N PRO A 65 -8.46 1.37 -2.00
CA PRO A 65 -7.99 0.83 -3.27
C PRO A 65 -6.98 -0.30 -3.12
N THR A 66 -5.94 -0.11 -2.31
CA THR A 66 -4.90 -1.12 -2.07
C THR A 66 -5.47 -2.45 -1.56
N GLY A 67 -6.35 -2.43 -0.57
CA GLY A 67 -6.89 -3.66 0.01
C GLY A 67 -7.89 -4.37 -0.90
N VAL A 68 -8.68 -3.61 -1.67
CA VAL A 68 -9.57 -4.18 -2.71
C VAL A 68 -8.76 -4.85 -3.80
N GLU A 69 -7.74 -4.17 -4.33
CA GLU A 69 -6.88 -4.69 -5.40
C GLU A 69 -6.14 -5.96 -4.95
N LEU A 70 -5.60 -5.95 -3.74
CA LEU A 70 -4.92 -7.12 -3.17
C LEU A 70 -5.87 -8.29 -2.94
N SER A 71 -7.04 -8.04 -2.36
CA SER A 71 -8.01 -9.10 -2.08
C SER A 71 -8.46 -9.80 -3.35
N GLY A 72 -8.76 -9.02 -4.39
CA GLY A 72 -9.10 -9.54 -5.70
C GLY A 72 -7.97 -10.34 -6.35
N SER A 73 -6.77 -9.76 -6.38
CA SER A 73 -5.59 -10.37 -7.00
C SER A 73 -5.18 -11.67 -6.29
N ILE A 74 -5.15 -11.68 -4.96
CA ILE A 74 -4.79 -12.86 -4.17
C ILE A 74 -5.85 -13.95 -4.35
N ALA A 75 -7.13 -13.62 -4.29
CA ALA A 75 -8.20 -14.61 -4.46
C ALA A 75 -8.18 -15.28 -5.84
N GLU A 76 -7.86 -14.53 -6.89
CA GLU A 76 -7.80 -15.06 -8.24
C GLU A 76 -6.52 -15.87 -8.48
N LEU A 77 -5.35 -15.28 -8.17
CA LEU A 77 -4.05 -15.92 -8.39
C LEU A 77 -3.90 -17.20 -7.57
N SER A 78 -4.29 -17.19 -6.30
CA SER A 78 -4.15 -18.36 -5.43
C SER A 78 -4.95 -19.56 -5.93
N ARG A 79 -6.19 -19.33 -6.41
CA ARG A 79 -7.03 -20.41 -6.95
C ARG A 79 -6.48 -20.95 -8.25
N GLN A 80 -6.02 -20.08 -9.15
CA GLN A 80 -5.40 -20.49 -10.40
C GLN A 80 -4.16 -21.34 -10.15
N ILE A 81 -3.27 -20.89 -9.26
CA ILE A 81 -2.04 -21.60 -8.91
C ILE A 81 -2.35 -22.98 -8.32
N ILE A 82 -3.22 -23.04 -7.31
CA ILE A 82 -3.56 -24.32 -6.67
C ILE A 82 -4.22 -25.29 -7.65
N SER A 83 -5.10 -24.80 -8.53
CA SER A 83 -5.77 -25.66 -9.51
C SER A 83 -4.84 -26.29 -10.56
N THR A 84 -3.64 -25.75 -10.74
CA THR A 84 -2.73 -26.14 -11.84
C THR A 84 -1.44 -26.80 -11.36
N GLU A 85 -1.00 -26.50 -10.14
CA GLU A 85 0.35 -26.88 -9.66
C GLU A 85 0.35 -27.76 -8.41
N PHE A 86 -0.79 -27.91 -7.72
CA PHE A 86 -0.89 -28.64 -6.47
C PHE A 86 -1.91 -29.79 -6.59
N ARG A 87 -1.65 -30.92 -5.92
CA ARG A 87 -2.45 -32.15 -6.06
C ARG A 87 -3.34 -32.40 -4.85
N PHE A 88 -2.84 -32.14 -3.65
CA PHE A 88 -3.53 -32.46 -2.39
C PHE A 88 -4.36 -31.30 -1.86
N VAL A 89 -3.98 -30.06 -2.20
CA VAL A 89 -4.77 -28.87 -1.86
C VAL A 89 -5.80 -28.55 -2.94
N HIS A 90 -7.05 -28.31 -2.53
CA HIS A 90 -8.11 -27.87 -3.44
C HIS A 90 -8.22 -26.34 -3.52
N PRO A 91 -8.55 -25.73 -4.68
CA PRO A 91 -8.76 -24.28 -4.80
C PRO A 91 -9.83 -23.71 -3.86
N ASP A 92 -10.77 -24.56 -3.41
CA ASP A 92 -11.83 -24.19 -2.47
C ASP A 92 -11.32 -24.01 -1.04
N SER A 93 -10.14 -24.54 -0.73
CA SER A 93 -9.47 -24.35 0.57
C SER A 93 -8.96 -22.92 0.75
N ILE A 94 -8.81 -22.15 -0.34
CA ILE A 94 -8.42 -20.73 -0.27
C ILE A 94 -9.53 -19.88 0.29
N LYS A 95 -9.24 -19.24 1.42
CA LYS A 95 -10.09 -18.24 2.05
C LYS A 95 -9.39 -16.89 2.00
N VAL A 96 -10.08 -15.89 1.47
CA VAL A 96 -9.61 -14.50 1.47
C VAL A 96 -10.68 -13.67 2.16
N THR A 97 -10.30 -12.97 3.23
CA THR A 97 -11.22 -12.10 3.98
C THR A 97 -10.74 -10.66 3.89
N LEU A 98 -11.58 -9.75 3.40
CA LEU A 98 -11.35 -8.31 3.40
C LEU A 98 -12.16 -7.68 4.53
N ILE A 99 -11.50 -7.01 5.47
CA ILE A 99 -12.12 -6.35 6.62
C ILE A 99 -12.02 -4.83 6.44
N GLU A 100 -13.15 -4.14 6.56
CA GLU A 100 -13.24 -2.68 6.52
C GLU A 100 -14.06 -2.17 7.72
N ALA A 101 -13.51 -1.16 8.41
CA ALA A 101 -14.15 -0.60 9.60
C ALA A 101 -15.39 0.24 9.25
N GLY A 102 -15.36 0.96 8.14
CA GLY A 102 -16.47 1.73 7.60
C GLY A 102 -17.55 0.85 6.95
N PRO A 103 -18.74 1.42 6.68
CA PRO A 103 -19.89 0.67 6.16
C PRO A 103 -19.71 0.18 4.71
N GLU A 104 -18.80 0.78 3.95
CA GLU A 104 -18.60 0.54 2.53
C GLU A 104 -17.12 0.42 2.15
N LEU A 105 -16.85 -0.31 1.07
CA LEU A 105 -15.54 -0.31 0.41
C LEU A 105 -15.38 0.96 -0.42
N LEU A 106 -14.13 1.37 -0.65
CA LEU A 106 -13.79 2.49 -1.54
C LEU A 106 -14.63 3.76 -1.30
N PRO A 107 -14.65 4.31 -0.07
CA PRO A 107 -15.53 5.45 0.29
C PRO A 107 -15.23 6.76 -0.45
N SER A 108 -14.20 6.79 -1.31
CA SER A 108 -13.90 7.90 -2.22
C SER A 108 -14.65 7.81 -3.56
N PHE A 109 -15.35 6.71 -3.81
CA PHE A 109 -16.18 6.48 -4.98
C PHE A 109 -17.66 6.60 -4.61
N SER A 110 -18.53 6.73 -5.61
CA SER A 110 -19.97 6.70 -5.37
C SER A 110 -20.47 5.34 -4.86
N ALA A 111 -21.52 5.36 -4.03
CA ALA A 111 -22.10 4.16 -3.41
C ALA A 111 -22.46 3.03 -4.40
N ASP A 112 -22.86 3.36 -5.63
CA ASP A 112 -23.12 2.35 -6.69
C ASP A 112 -21.85 1.58 -7.07
N LEU A 113 -20.71 2.27 -7.22
CA LEU A 113 -19.43 1.64 -7.53
C LEU A 113 -18.86 0.87 -6.34
N SER A 114 -19.08 1.36 -5.13
CA SER A 114 -18.72 0.67 -3.89
C SER A 114 -19.50 -0.64 -3.72
N ALA A 115 -20.81 -0.61 -3.98
CA ALA A 115 -21.67 -1.81 -3.96
C ALA A 115 -21.27 -2.81 -5.05
N TYR A 116 -21.05 -2.33 -6.28
CA TYR A 116 -20.56 -3.16 -7.38
C TYR A 116 -19.22 -3.81 -7.03
N THR A 117 -18.30 -3.08 -6.41
CA THR A 117 -17.00 -3.60 -5.98
C THR A 117 -17.15 -4.76 -5.01
N LYS A 118 -18.00 -4.61 -4.00
CA LYS A 118 -18.29 -5.68 -3.02
C LYS A 118 -18.84 -6.92 -3.73
N GLU A 119 -19.84 -6.77 -4.59
CA GLU A 119 -20.44 -7.86 -5.36
C GLU A 119 -19.39 -8.61 -6.20
N GLN A 120 -18.48 -7.88 -6.85
CA GLN A 120 -17.43 -8.48 -7.68
C GLN A 120 -16.35 -9.22 -6.89
N LEU A 121 -16.03 -8.77 -5.68
CA LEU A 121 -15.15 -9.48 -4.75
C LEU A 121 -15.81 -10.75 -4.23
N GLU A 122 -17.08 -10.68 -3.84
CA GLU A 122 -17.86 -11.83 -3.37
C GLU A 122 -18.03 -12.90 -4.46
N LYS A 123 -18.24 -12.49 -5.72
CA LYS A 123 -18.21 -13.40 -6.89
C LYS A 123 -16.87 -14.13 -7.06
N ARG A 124 -15.77 -13.52 -6.60
CA ARG A 124 -14.42 -14.13 -6.53
C ARG A 124 -14.19 -14.90 -5.23
N ARG A 125 -15.25 -15.12 -4.46
CA ARG A 125 -15.27 -15.78 -3.14
C ARG A 125 -14.33 -15.13 -2.13
N VAL A 126 -14.20 -13.81 -2.20
CA VAL A 126 -13.64 -13.01 -1.11
C VAL A 126 -14.76 -12.77 -0.10
N LYS A 127 -14.53 -13.09 1.17
CA LYS A 127 -15.43 -12.73 2.26
C LYS A 127 -15.22 -11.25 2.60
N VAL A 128 -16.22 -10.41 2.34
CA VAL A 128 -16.15 -8.97 2.62
C VAL A 128 -16.87 -8.66 3.94
N MET A 129 -16.15 -8.09 4.90
CA MET A 129 -16.64 -7.71 6.22
C MET A 129 -16.54 -6.18 6.39
N THR A 130 -17.56 -5.44 5.95
CA THR A 130 -17.69 -4.00 6.22
C THR A 130 -18.32 -3.75 7.59
N GLY A 131 -18.20 -2.54 8.12
CA GLY A 131 -18.67 -2.17 9.46
C GLY A 131 -17.94 -2.92 10.58
N THR A 132 -16.82 -3.57 10.27
CA THR A 132 -16.12 -4.49 11.17
C THR A 132 -14.78 -3.88 11.55
N ARG A 133 -14.69 -3.39 12.79
CA ARG A 133 -13.42 -2.89 13.33
C ARG A 133 -12.62 -4.04 13.96
N VAL A 134 -11.36 -4.17 13.57
CA VAL A 134 -10.42 -5.11 14.22
C VAL A 134 -10.17 -4.68 15.66
N GLN A 135 -10.28 -5.62 16.61
CA GLN A 135 -10.03 -5.37 18.03
C GLN A 135 -8.56 -5.59 18.40
N ASN A 136 -7.96 -6.68 17.92
CA ASN A 136 -6.56 -7.02 18.16
C ASN A 136 -5.99 -7.90 17.04
N ILE A 137 -4.66 -7.92 16.91
CA ILE A 137 -3.92 -8.82 16.02
C ILE A 137 -2.79 -9.46 16.82
N ASP A 138 -2.72 -10.79 16.82
CA ASP A 138 -1.65 -11.57 17.43
C ASP A 138 -1.09 -12.62 16.45
N GLU A 139 -0.20 -13.48 16.94
CA GLU A 139 0.41 -14.56 16.16
C GLU A 139 -0.56 -15.64 15.65
N ARG A 140 -1.77 -15.71 16.23
CA ARG A 140 -2.80 -16.65 15.78
C ARG A 140 -3.63 -16.06 14.66
N GLY A 141 -3.95 -14.78 14.73
CA GLY A 141 -4.82 -14.15 13.76
C GLY A 141 -5.39 -12.79 14.17
N VAL A 142 -6.55 -12.50 13.58
CA VAL A 142 -7.30 -11.26 13.81
C VAL A 142 -8.45 -11.53 14.79
N HIS A 143 -8.49 -10.76 15.87
CA HIS A 143 -9.54 -10.79 16.88
C HIS A 143 -10.59 -9.73 16.57
N LEU A 144 -11.85 -10.17 16.50
CA LEU A 144 -12.99 -9.30 16.28
C LEU A 144 -13.70 -8.95 17.61
N PRO A 145 -14.44 -7.83 17.66
CA PRO A 145 -15.10 -7.38 18.89
C PRO A 145 -16.17 -8.33 19.44
N ASP A 146 -16.70 -9.22 18.60
CA ASP A 146 -17.70 -10.23 18.96
C ASP A 146 -17.09 -11.51 19.57
N GLY A 147 -15.76 -11.54 19.75
CA GLY A 147 -15.02 -12.70 20.26
C GLY A 147 -14.57 -13.67 19.18
N THR A 148 -14.90 -13.42 17.90
CA THR A 148 -14.45 -14.26 16.79
C THR A 148 -12.94 -14.12 16.57
N LEU A 149 -12.24 -15.24 16.50
CA LEU A 149 -10.85 -15.32 16.03
C LEU A 149 -10.83 -15.77 14.57
N LEU A 150 -10.28 -14.95 13.70
CA LEU A 150 -9.95 -15.31 12.33
C LEU A 150 -8.49 -15.74 12.26
N GLU A 151 -8.24 -17.05 12.35
CA GLU A 151 -6.88 -17.60 12.25
C GLU A 151 -6.32 -17.42 10.85
N SER A 152 -5.09 -16.92 10.73
CA SER A 152 -4.46 -16.68 9.43
C SER A 152 -2.95 -16.70 9.57
N ASN A 153 -2.28 -17.27 8.56
CA ASN A 153 -0.82 -17.23 8.45
C ASN A 153 -0.31 -15.94 7.77
N LEU A 154 -1.18 -15.20 7.08
CA LEU A 154 -0.82 -13.98 6.37
C LEU A 154 -1.92 -12.93 6.52
N ILE A 155 -1.59 -11.91 7.32
CA ILE A 155 -2.44 -10.75 7.55
C ILE A 155 -1.77 -9.57 6.84
N ILE A 156 -2.50 -8.95 5.91
CA ILE A 156 -2.02 -7.80 5.14
C ILE A 156 -2.74 -6.55 5.62
N TRP A 157 -1.97 -5.57 6.07
CA TRP A 157 -2.47 -4.29 6.54
C TRP A 157 -2.40 -3.25 5.42
N ALA A 158 -3.57 -2.93 4.86
CA ALA A 158 -3.77 -1.95 3.79
C ALA A 158 -4.54 -0.70 4.28
N ALA A 159 -4.76 -0.57 5.58
CA ALA A 159 -5.40 0.58 6.21
C ALA A 159 -4.38 1.57 6.77
N GLY A 160 -4.78 2.83 6.95
CA GLY A 160 -4.00 3.81 7.71
C GLY A 160 -2.74 4.31 7.00
N VAL A 161 -2.71 5.61 6.75
CA VAL A 161 -1.51 6.32 6.27
C VAL A 161 -1.18 7.39 7.30
N GLU A 162 0.07 7.42 7.72
CA GLU A 162 0.61 8.40 8.66
C GLU A 162 1.83 9.05 8.05
N ALA A 163 2.01 10.36 8.23
CA ALA A 163 3.17 11.04 7.67
C ALA A 163 4.49 10.44 8.18
N ASN A 164 5.56 10.70 7.42
CA ASN A 164 6.90 10.28 7.83
C ASN A 164 7.26 10.87 9.22
N PRO A 165 7.77 10.07 10.19
CA PRO A 165 8.12 10.55 11.54
C PRO A 165 9.10 11.72 11.57
N PHE A 166 9.81 11.97 10.47
CA PHE A 166 10.65 13.14 10.33
C PHE A 166 9.86 14.46 10.43
N THR A 167 8.57 14.49 10.08
CA THR A 167 7.74 15.71 10.15
C THR A 167 7.68 16.27 11.57
N GLU A 168 7.59 15.41 12.58
CA GLU A 168 7.54 15.81 14.00
C GLU A 168 8.86 16.45 14.47
N LYS A 169 9.98 16.12 13.82
CA LYS A 169 11.32 16.64 14.15
C LYS A 169 11.58 18.02 13.54
N LEU A 170 10.71 18.51 12.66
CA LEU A 170 10.87 19.80 11.99
C LEU A 170 10.54 21.01 12.87
N GLY A 171 9.86 20.81 14.01
CA GLY A 171 9.44 21.91 14.89
C GLY A 171 8.36 22.82 14.30
N VAL A 172 7.67 22.38 13.26
CA VAL A 172 6.59 23.11 12.57
C VAL A 172 5.22 22.52 12.94
N PRO A 173 4.12 23.28 12.77
CA PRO A 173 2.77 22.76 13.01
C PRO A 173 2.45 21.54 12.14
N VAL A 174 1.97 20.47 12.78
CA VAL A 174 1.51 19.24 12.13
C VAL A 174 0.06 18.92 12.49
N ASP A 175 -0.64 18.20 11.62
CA ASP A 175 -1.99 17.71 11.90
C ASP A 175 -1.99 16.41 12.73
N LYS A 176 -3.17 15.86 13.03
CA LYS A 176 -3.31 14.58 13.76
C LYS A 176 -2.68 13.39 13.03
N GLY A 177 -2.59 13.44 11.70
CA GLY A 177 -1.89 12.47 10.86
C GLY A 177 -0.40 12.74 10.71
N LYS A 178 0.14 13.69 11.50
CA LYS A 178 1.53 14.16 11.51
C LYS A 178 2.00 14.81 10.21
N ARG A 179 1.07 15.22 9.36
CA ARG A 179 1.36 15.93 8.11
C ARG A 179 1.64 17.40 8.42
N VAL A 180 2.63 17.97 7.76
CA VAL A 180 3.04 19.37 7.93
C VAL A 180 1.99 20.29 7.35
N ILE A 181 1.51 21.25 8.14
CA ILE A 181 0.54 22.25 7.66
C ILE A 181 1.27 23.21 6.72
N VAL A 182 0.79 23.31 5.49
CA VAL A 182 1.39 24.16 4.45
C VAL A 182 0.48 25.32 4.07
N THR A 183 1.11 26.39 3.58
CA THR A 183 0.40 27.53 2.98
C THR A 183 -0.25 27.14 1.64
N PRO A 184 -1.09 28.01 1.05
CA PRO A 184 -1.63 27.82 -0.31
C PRO A 184 -0.55 27.71 -1.40
N PHE A 185 0.72 28.02 -1.08
CA PHE A 185 1.87 27.90 -1.98
C PHE A 185 2.65 26.58 -1.82
N CYS A 186 2.14 25.64 -1.02
CA CYS A 186 2.84 24.42 -0.60
C CYS A 186 4.15 24.66 0.16
N SER A 187 4.32 25.84 0.78
CA SER A 187 5.50 26.18 1.60
C SER A 187 5.17 26.28 3.08
N LEU A 188 6.20 26.38 3.92
CA LEU A 188 6.02 26.76 5.32
C LEU A 188 5.73 28.26 5.46
N GLU A 189 4.99 28.63 6.50
CA GLU A 189 4.65 30.03 6.80
C GLU A 189 5.90 30.85 7.15
N GLN A 190 6.72 30.34 8.08
CA GLN A 190 7.92 31.02 8.57
C GLN A 190 9.14 30.83 7.68
N HIS A 191 9.11 29.81 6.80
CA HIS A 191 10.20 29.46 5.90
C HIS A 191 9.67 29.29 4.46
N PRO A 192 9.37 30.39 3.76
CA PRO A 192 8.79 30.35 2.41
C PRO A 192 9.67 29.63 1.38
N GLU A 193 10.97 29.50 1.62
CA GLU A 193 11.96 28.79 0.82
C GLU A 193 11.91 27.26 0.96
N ILE A 194 11.15 26.75 1.94
CA ILE A 194 10.96 25.33 2.22
C ILE A 194 9.56 24.92 1.77
N PHE A 195 9.51 23.99 0.81
CA PHE A 195 8.28 23.41 0.29
C PHE A 195 8.05 22.02 0.88
N VAL A 196 6.79 21.67 1.14
CA VAL A 196 6.38 20.32 1.56
C VAL A 196 5.26 19.85 0.64
N VAL A 197 5.42 18.65 0.07
CA VAL A 197 4.51 18.12 -0.96
C VAL A 197 4.17 16.64 -0.72
N GLY A 198 3.14 16.18 -1.41
CA GLY A 198 2.65 14.80 -1.34
C GLY A 198 2.09 14.46 0.04
N ASP A 199 2.23 13.18 0.42
CA ASP A 199 1.62 12.65 1.65
C ASP A 199 2.20 13.26 2.94
N MET A 200 3.33 13.99 2.88
CA MET A 200 3.86 14.74 4.02
C MET A 200 3.09 16.03 4.30
N ALA A 201 2.38 16.57 3.30
CA ALA A 201 1.75 17.88 3.39
C ALA A 201 0.27 17.75 3.79
N MET A 202 -0.13 18.56 4.77
CA MET A 202 -1.53 18.88 5.07
C MET A 202 -1.89 20.16 4.30
N PHE A 203 -2.28 19.98 3.05
CA PHE A 203 -2.83 21.05 2.21
C PHE A 203 -4.35 21.02 2.29
N LYS A 204 -4.97 22.18 2.56
CA LYS A 204 -6.42 22.35 2.50
C LYS A 204 -6.81 23.04 1.20
N ASP A 205 -7.82 22.53 0.52
CA ASP A 205 -8.43 23.20 -0.63
C ASP A 205 -9.19 24.46 -0.21
N GLU A 206 -9.81 25.15 -1.18
CA GLU A 206 -10.55 26.40 -0.98
C GLU A 206 -11.75 26.21 -0.04
N GLU A 207 -12.30 25.00 0.01
CA GLU A 207 -13.37 24.58 0.90
C GLU A 207 -12.87 24.19 2.31
N GLY A 208 -11.56 24.27 2.56
CA GLY A 208 -10.93 23.94 3.84
C GLY A 208 -10.76 22.44 4.10
N LYS A 209 -11.04 21.60 3.10
CA LYS A 209 -10.93 20.14 3.17
C LYS A 209 -9.50 19.70 2.85
N PRO A 210 -8.93 18.74 3.59
CA PRO A 210 -7.62 18.20 3.25
C PRO A 210 -7.64 17.49 1.91
N LEU A 211 -6.60 17.73 1.10
CA LEU A 211 -6.38 16.94 -0.10
C LEU A 211 -6.09 15.47 0.25
N PRO A 212 -6.53 14.53 -0.61
CA PRO A 212 -6.28 13.11 -0.40
C PRO A 212 -4.80 12.77 -0.60
N GLY A 213 -4.30 11.79 0.15
CA GLY A 213 -2.93 11.25 0.00
C GLY A 213 -2.83 10.32 -1.20
N VAL A 214 -2.80 10.89 -2.41
CA VAL A 214 -2.78 10.17 -3.68
C VAL A 214 -1.70 10.71 -4.62
N SER A 215 -1.15 9.83 -5.45
CA SER A 215 -0.09 10.17 -6.41
C SER A 215 -0.42 11.39 -7.31
N PRO A 216 -1.64 11.55 -7.87
CA PRO A 216 -1.99 12.74 -8.66
C PRO A 216 -1.81 14.07 -7.93
N VAL A 217 -2.12 14.13 -6.62
CA VAL A 217 -1.90 15.33 -5.80
C VAL A 217 -0.41 15.62 -5.69
N ALA A 218 0.39 14.61 -5.30
CA ALA A 218 1.85 14.75 -5.18
C ALA A 218 2.51 15.19 -6.50
N MET A 219 2.10 14.61 -7.63
CA MET A 219 2.60 14.98 -8.96
C MET A 219 2.23 16.42 -9.35
N GLN A 220 1.01 16.86 -9.03
CA GLN A 220 0.58 18.23 -9.32
C GLN A 220 1.29 19.25 -8.43
N GLN A 221 1.42 18.97 -7.14
CA GLN A 221 2.19 19.79 -6.20
C GLN A 221 3.66 19.89 -6.61
N GLY A 222 4.30 18.78 -7.00
CA GLY A 222 5.68 18.80 -7.49
C GLY A 222 5.87 19.69 -8.72
N ARG A 223 4.95 19.61 -9.70
CA ARG A 223 4.96 20.51 -10.88
C ARG A 223 4.72 21.96 -10.49
N HIS A 224 3.82 22.21 -9.54
CA HIS A 224 3.53 23.55 -9.04
C HIS A 224 4.76 24.16 -8.39
N VAL A 225 5.36 23.49 -7.41
CA VAL A 225 6.57 23.96 -6.70
C VAL A 225 7.72 24.23 -7.67
N ALA A 226 7.93 23.35 -8.67
CA ALA A 226 8.97 23.56 -9.67
C ALA A 226 8.73 24.85 -10.50
N ARG A 227 7.47 25.15 -10.86
CA ARG A 227 7.12 26.40 -11.54
C ARG A 227 7.29 27.60 -10.62
N THR A 228 6.84 27.50 -9.37
CA THR A 228 6.96 28.54 -8.36
C THR A 228 8.42 28.97 -8.17
N ILE A 229 9.33 28.01 -7.94
CA ILE A 229 10.77 28.29 -7.80
C ILE A 229 11.32 28.99 -9.04
N ARG A 230 10.99 28.50 -10.25
CA ARG A 230 11.45 29.09 -11.51
C ARG A 230 10.94 30.53 -11.69
N ASP A 231 9.70 30.79 -11.30
CA ASP A 231 9.06 32.09 -11.48
C ASP A 231 9.59 33.11 -10.45
N GLU A 232 9.85 32.67 -9.21
CA GLU A 232 10.53 33.50 -8.18
C GLU A 232 11.94 33.91 -8.58
N LEU A 233 12.73 33.00 -9.15
CA LEU A 233 14.07 33.31 -9.68
C LEU A 233 14.03 34.37 -10.80
N LYS A 234 12.85 34.61 -11.38
CA LYS A 234 12.61 35.66 -12.39
C LYS A 234 11.90 36.89 -11.81
N GLY A 235 11.78 37.00 -10.49
CA GLY A 235 11.10 38.10 -9.80
C GLY A 235 9.58 38.11 -9.99
N LYS A 236 8.96 36.99 -10.38
CA LYS A 236 7.50 36.90 -10.55
C LYS A 236 6.83 36.52 -9.22
N PRO A 237 5.58 36.95 -9.00
CA PRO A 237 4.84 36.60 -7.79
C PRO A 237 4.44 35.12 -7.75
N ARG A 238 4.40 34.56 -6.53
CA ARG A 238 3.91 33.20 -6.29
C ARG A 238 2.46 33.04 -6.74
N GLN A 239 2.12 31.84 -7.20
CA GLN A 239 0.76 31.46 -7.56
C GLN A 239 0.22 30.47 -6.54
N ILE A 240 -1.09 30.51 -6.29
CA ILE A 240 -1.74 29.54 -5.40
C ILE A 240 -1.80 28.17 -6.09
N PHE A 241 -1.65 27.10 -5.30
CA PHE A 241 -1.84 25.74 -5.79
C PHE A 241 -3.33 25.39 -5.84
N HIS A 242 -3.80 24.99 -7.03
CA HIS A 242 -5.13 24.43 -7.22
C HIS A 242 -5.00 22.97 -7.69
N TYR A 243 -5.62 22.05 -6.96
CA TYR A 243 -5.67 20.64 -7.33
C TYR A 243 -6.77 20.42 -8.36
N PHE A 244 -6.40 19.84 -9.51
CA PHE A 244 -7.38 19.37 -10.49
C PHE A 244 -7.59 17.86 -10.32
N ASP A 245 -8.75 17.48 -9.78
CA ASP A 245 -9.12 16.08 -9.64
C ASP A 245 -9.43 15.47 -11.01
N LYS A 246 -8.64 14.46 -11.39
CA LYS A 246 -8.80 13.73 -12.66
C LYS A 246 -9.72 12.53 -12.54
N GLY A 247 -10.25 12.27 -11.35
CA GLY A 247 -11.05 11.11 -11.03
C GLY A 247 -10.23 9.98 -10.39
N ASN A 248 -10.95 8.95 -9.97
CA ASN A 248 -10.43 7.80 -9.25
C ASN A 248 -10.62 6.52 -10.05
N MET A 249 -9.69 5.58 -9.93
CA MET A 249 -9.81 4.26 -10.53
C MET A 249 -9.26 3.21 -9.56
N ALA A 250 -9.87 2.04 -9.55
CA ALA A 250 -9.42 0.90 -8.75
C ALA A 250 -9.69 -0.40 -9.50
N THR A 251 -8.72 -1.31 -9.50
CA THR A 251 -8.93 -2.66 -10.01
C THR A 251 -9.56 -3.56 -8.94
N ILE A 252 -10.36 -4.52 -9.36
CA ILE A 252 -11.01 -5.48 -8.45
C ILE A 252 -10.47 -6.89 -8.72
N GLY A 253 -9.90 -7.12 -9.89
CA GLY A 253 -9.38 -8.40 -10.34
C GLY A 253 -9.22 -8.36 -11.85
N ARG A 254 -8.96 -9.52 -12.46
CA ARG A 254 -8.76 -9.58 -13.90
C ARG A 254 -10.02 -9.17 -14.65
N ALA A 255 -9.84 -8.32 -15.66
CA ALA A 255 -10.89 -7.76 -16.51
C ALA A 255 -12.02 -7.04 -15.75
N THR A 256 -11.81 -6.62 -14.50
CA THR A 256 -12.81 -5.92 -13.69
C THR A 256 -12.18 -4.77 -12.93
N ALA A 257 -12.61 -3.55 -13.25
CA ALA A 257 -12.21 -2.35 -12.54
C ALA A 257 -13.39 -1.36 -12.48
N ILE A 258 -13.24 -0.37 -11.62
CA ILE A 258 -14.12 0.79 -11.58
C ILE A 258 -13.33 2.07 -11.84
N ALA A 259 -13.97 3.02 -12.51
CA ALA A 259 -13.42 4.34 -12.75
C ALA A 259 -14.53 5.39 -12.61
N GLU A 260 -14.22 6.48 -11.92
CA GLU A 260 -15.13 7.60 -11.69
C GLU A 260 -14.42 8.91 -12.04
N VAL A 261 -14.97 9.67 -13.00
CA VAL A 261 -14.44 10.96 -13.45
C VAL A 261 -15.59 11.96 -13.47
N GLY A 262 -15.69 12.78 -12.43
CA GLY A 262 -16.83 13.67 -12.24
C GLY A 262 -18.15 12.89 -12.21
N LYS A 263 -19.03 13.12 -13.19
CA LYS A 263 -20.31 12.42 -13.31
C LYS A 263 -20.24 11.10 -14.10
N LEU A 264 -19.13 10.86 -14.80
CA LEU A 264 -18.94 9.67 -15.62
C LEU A 264 -18.46 8.51 -14.75
N LYS A 265 -19.15 7.37 -14.84
CA LYS A 265 -18.86 6.15 -14.08
C LYS A 265 -18.71 4.99 -15.04
N PHE A 266 -17.59 4.27 -14.92
CA PHE A 266 -17.30 3.07 -15.70
C PHE A 266 -17.07 1.90 -14.74
N ARG A 267 -17.56 0.71 -15.12
CA ARG A 267 -17.43 -0.51 -14.33
C ARG A 267 -17.18 -1.73 -15.21
N GLY A 268 -16.72 -2.81 -14.58
CA GLY A 268 -16.47 -4.09 -15.26
C GLY A 268 -15.36 -3.99 -16.30
N LEU A 269 -15.57 -4.61 -17.45
CA LEU A 269 -14.59 -4.65 -18.54
C LEU A 269 -14.28 -3.26 -19.10
N ILE A 270 -15.29 -2.40 -19.26
CA ILE A 270 -15.08 -1.03 -19.77
C ILE A 270 -14.25 -0.21 -18.77
N GLY A 271 -14.59 -0.32 -17.48
CA GLY A 271 -13.78 0.29 -16.41
C GLY A 271 -12.34 -0.24 -16.42
N TRP A 272 -12.15 -1.53 -16.65
CA TRP A 272 -10.82 -2.15 -16.74
C TRP A 272 -10.02 -1.68 -17.96
N LEU A 273 -10.65 -1.56 -19.13
CA LEU A 273 -10.00 -1.00 -20.33
C LEU A 273 -9.62 0.46 -20.14
N ALA A 274 -10.47 1.27 -19.50
CA ALA A 274 -10.17 2.65 -19.15
C ALA A 274 -8.99 2.74 -18.16
N TRP A 275 -9.01 1.90 -17.12
CA TRP A 275 -7.91 1.78 -16.16
C TRP A 275 -6.60 1.43 -16.87
N LEU A 276 -6.62 0.43 -17.76
CA LEU A 276 -5.48 -0.03 -18.53
C LEU A 276 -4.91 1.10 -19.39
N PHE A 277 -5.76 1.79 -20.14
CA PHE A 277 -5.38 2.91 -21.00
C PHE A 277 -4.71 4.04 -20.20
N VAL A 278 -5.32 4.45 -19.09
CA VAL A 278 -4.77 5.52 -18.24
C VAL A 278 -3.44 5.11 -17.62
N HIS A 279 -3.34 3.92 -17.04
CA HIS A 279 -2.11 3.47 -16.39
C HIS A 279 -0.94 3.32 -17.37
N LEU A 280 -1.20 2.93 -18.62
CA LEU A 280 -0.18 2.91 -19.67
C LEU A 280 0.39 4.30 -19.95
N ILE A 281 -0.46 5.33 -20.01
CA ILE A 281 -0.03 6.71 -20.26
C ILE A 281 0.75 7.28 -19.07
N TYR A 282 0.34 6.96 -17.84
CA TYR A 282 0.98 7.45 -16.61
C TYR A 282 2.25 6.70 -16.21
N GLN A 283 2.57 5.56 -16.82
CA GLN A 283 3.87 4.90 -16.62
C GLN A 283 4.99 5.80 -17.16
N VAL A 284 5.71 6.42 -16.22
CA VAL A 284 6.86 7.29 -16.48
C VAL A 284 7.99 6.45 -17.07
N GLY A 285 8.29 6.65 -18.36
CA GLY A 285 9.43 6.03 -19.04
C GLY A 285 9.06 5.44 -20.39
N PHE A 286 9.31 6.19 -21.47
CA PHE A 286 8.97 5.90 -22.87
C PHE A 286 9.56 4.60 -23.47
N LYS A 287 10.24 3.75 -22.69
CA LYS A 287 10.83 2.48 -23.15
C LYS A 287 10.17 1.22 -22.59
N ASN A 288 9.34 1.32 -21.54
CA ASN A 288 8.71 0.15 -20.92
C ASN A 288 7.20 0.02 -21.17
N GLN A 289 6.51 1.02 -21.75
CA GLN A 289 5.05 0.95 -21.91
C GLN A 289 4.61 -0.18 -22.84
N LEU A 290 5.30 -0.37 -23.97
CA LEU A 290 5.02 -1.45 -24.92
C LEU A 290 5.42 -2.82 -24.33
N SER A 291 6.57 -2.90 -23.65
CA SER A 291 7.00 -4.13 -22.97
C SER A 291 6.05 -4.51 -21.84
N THR A 292 5.57 -3.56 -21.04
CA THR A 292 4.53 -3.78 -20.02
C THR A 292 3.25 -4.27 -20.67
N LEU A 293 2.80 -3.61 -21.75
CA LEU A 293 1.61 -4.03 -22.49
C LEU A 293 1.77 -5.47 -23.04
N ILE A 294 2.93 -5.80 -23.61
CA ILE A 294 3.24 -7.14 -24.13
C ILE A 294 3.32 -8.16 -22.99
N ILE A 295 3.96 -7.84 -21.86
CA ILE A 295 4.03 -8.71 -20.67
C ILE A 295 2.63 -8.94 -20.11
N TRP A 296 1.80 -7.91 -20.03
CA TRP A 296 0.42 -8.02 -19.55
C TRP A 296 -0.45 -8.80 -20.53
N MET A 297 -0.31 -8.56 -21.84
CA MET A 297 -1.00 -9.32 -22.89
C MET A 297 -0.56 -10.79 -22.89
N TRP A 298 0.73 -11.06 -22.71
CA TRP A 298 1.29 -12.41 -22.60
C TRP A 298 0.85 -13.11 -21.31
N SER A 299 0.83 -12.41 -20.17
CA SER A 299 0.23 -12.91 -18.91
C SER A 299 -1.29 -13.14 -19.04
N TYR A 300 -1.93 -12.43 -19.97
CA TYR A 300 -3.33 -12.63 -20.28
C TYR A 300 -3.56 -13.88 -21.16
N ILE A 301 -2.73 -14.09 -22.17
CA ILE A 301 -2.89 -15.18 -23.16
C ILE A 301 -2.29 -16.50 -22.66
N THR A 302 -1.20 -16.45 -21.90
CA THR A 302 -0.51 -17.64 -21.36
C THR A 302 -0.81 -17.79 -19.87
N PRO A 303 -1.50 -18.85 -19.43
CA PRO A 303 -1.77 -19.11 -18.01
C PRO A 303 -0.54 -19.53 -17.19
N ARG A 304 0.68 -19.21 -17.63
CA ARG A 304 1.94 -19.59 -16.97
C ARG A 304 2.58 -18.38 -16.33
N ALA A 305 2.53 -18.31 -15.00
CA ALA A 305 3.42 -17.43 -14.27
C ALA A 305 4.87 -17.91 -14.50
N GLY A 306 5.76 -17.02 -14.94
CA GLY A 306 7.18 -17.32 -15.13
C GLY A 306 7.86 -17.83 -13.86
N ALA A 307 9.11 -18.29 -14.00
CA ALA A 307 9.92 -18.93 -12.95
C ALA A 307 9.73 -18.26 -11.57
N ARG A 308 9.23 -19.04 -10.61
CA ARG A 308 8.96 -18.60 -9.23
C ARG A 308 10.16 -18.95 -8.36
N VAL A 309 11.25 -18.22 -8.53
CA VAL A 309 12.40 -18.34 -7.62
C VAL A 309 12.04 -17.60 -6.33
N ILE A 310 11.89 -18.35 -5.25
CA ILE A 310 11.83 -17.76 -3.92
C ILE A 310 13.25 -17.36 -3.56
N GLN A 311 13.55 -16.06 -3.63
CA GLN A 311 14.84 -15.55 -3.18
C GLN A 311 14.81 -15.46 -1.66
N GLU A 312 15.66 -16.23 -0.99
CA GLU A 312 16.00 -15.94 0.40
C GLU A 312 16.83 -14.65 0.41
N PRO A 313 16.50 -13.65 1.24
CA PRO A 313 17.42 -12.54 1.45
C PRO A 313 18.74 -13.14 1.97
N ALA A 314 19.87 -12.68 1.42
CA ALA A 314 21.19 -13.13 1.84
C ALA A 314 21.25 -13.15 3.37
N ARG A 315 21.58 -14.33 3.92
CA ARG A 315 21.70 -14.58 5.36
C ARG A 315 22.60 -13.49 5.95
N SER A 316 22.02 -12.49 6.60
CA SER A 316 22.81 -11.54 7.37
C SER A 316 23.44 -12.35 8.49
N GLU A 317 24.77 -12.53 8.44
CA GLU A 317 25.50 -13.16 9.52
C GLU A 317 25.05 -12.54 10.86
N PRO A 318 24.87 -13.36 11.91
CA PRO A 318 24.51 -12.82 13.20
C PRO A 318 25.54 -11.76 13.56
N LYS A 319 25.08 -10.55 13.88
CA LYS A 319 25.92 -9.49 14.45
C LYS A 319 26.64 -10.08 15.66
N THR A 320 27.89 -10.48 15.48
CA THR A 320 28.81 -10.75 16.57
C THR A 320 28.78 -9.51 17.45
N ALA A 321 28.42 -9.70 18.72
CA ALA A 321 28.44 -8.65 19.72
C ALA A 321 29.80 -7.93 19.66
N PRO A 322 29.84 -6.59 19.81
CA PRO A 322 31.11 -5.87 19.81
C PRO A 322 31.96 -6.44 20.94
N VAL A 323 33.09 -7.05 20.56
CA VAL A 323 34.15 -7.44 21.49
C VAL A 323 34.51 -6.18 22.27
N THR A 324 34.27 -6.21 23.57
CA THR A 324 34.62 -5.13 24.48
C THR A 324 36.13 -4.98 24.42
N ALA A 325 36.61 -3.91 23.82
CA ALA A 325 38.03 -3.57 23.82
C ALA A 325 38.43 -3.26 25.27
N THR A 326 39.06 -4.23 25.93
CA THR A 326 39.76 -4.01 27.19
C THR A 326 40.91 -3.03 26.94
N ALA A 327 40.83 -1.87 27.58
CA ALA A 327 41.88 -0.86 27.58
C ALA A 327 43.19 -1.43 28.16
N PRO A 328 44.37 -1.06 27.62
CA PRO A 328 45.63 -1.51 28.18
C PRO A 328 45.86 -0.80 29.53
N SER A 329 46.14 -1.60 30.56
CA SER A 329 46.61 -1.12 31.86
C SER A 329 48.00 -0.50 31.69
N ALA A 330 48.12 0.77 32.09
CA ALA A 330 49.38 1.46 32.21
C ALA A 330 49.96 1.28 33.62
N ALA A 331 51.29 1.16 33.67
CA ALA A 331 52.22 1.24 34.79
C ALA A 331 52.43 -0.03 35.63
N THR A 332 53.66 -0.55 35.62
CA THR A 332 54.59 -0.38 36.77
C THR A 332 56.04 -0.66 36.33
N THR A 333 56.87 0.34 36.57
CA THR A 333 58.34 0.41 36.57
C THR A 333 58.98 -0.60 37.52
N VAL A 334 60.08 -1.29 37.15
CA VAL A 334 61.24 -1.59 38.03
C VAL A 334 62.52 -1.82 37.19
N THR A 335 63.54 -1.02 37.51
CA THR A 335 65.02 -1.16 37.41
C THR A 335 65.58 -2.59 37.32
N VAL A 336 66.69 -2.89 36.63
CA VAL A 336 68.08 -2.39 36.73
C VAL A 336 68.75 -2.38 35.36
#